data_AF-A0A673B808-F1
#
_entry.id   AF-A0A673B808-F1
#
_cell.length_a   1.000
_cell.length_b   1.000
_cell.length_c   1.000
_cell.angle_alpha   90.00
_cell.angle_beta   90.00
_cell.angle_gamma   90.00
#
_symmetry.space_group_name_H-M   'P 1'
#
loop_
_entity.id
_entity.type
_entity.pdbx_description
1 polymer ?
#
loop_
_entity_poly.entity_id
_entity_poly.type
_entity_poly.pdbx_seq_one_letter_code
_entity_poly.pdbx_strand_id
1 'polypeptide(L)'
;MSWRPTYRSSKFRNVYGKVANRENCFDGIPITKNVHDNHFCAVNSKFLAVVTESAGGGSFIVIPVPQSGRLDSHYPKVCGHQGNVLDIKWNPFFENIIASCSEDTSVRVWEIPDGGLRRNMTEAVLELYGHSRRVGLIEWHPTSSGILFKDKNALLYDCVI
;
A
#
# COMPACT_ATOMS: atom_id res chain seq x y z
N MET A 1 -17.62 -50.02 21.88
CA MET A 1 -16.69 -49.12 21.17
C MET A 1 -17.20 -47.70 21.31
N SER A 2 -16.66 -46.90 22.23
CA SER A 2 -17.05 -45.49 22.37
C SER A 2 -16.10 -44.62 21.54
N TRP A 3 -16.57 -44.18 20.38
CA TRP A 3 -15.89 -43.19 19.58
C TRP A 3 -16.01 -41.85 20.31
N ARG A 4 -14.96 -41.42 21.01
CA ARG A 4 -14.86 -40.04 21.52
C ARG A 4 -14.16 -39.21 20.44
N PRO A 5 -14.85 -38.27 19.77
CA PRO A 5 -14.14 -37.31 18.96
C PRO A 5 -13.26 -36.52 19.93
N THR A 6 -11.95 -36.57 19.76
CA THR A 6 -11.04 -35.67 20.47
C THR A 6 -11.35 -34.27 19.98
N TYR A 7 -12.20 -33.54 20.71
CA TYR A 7 -12.37 -32.11 20.51
C TYR A 7 -11.04 -31.45 20.88
N ARG A 8 -10.12 -31.41 19.92
CA ARG A 8 -8.90 -30.62 20.03
C ARG A 8 -9.29 -29.21 19.65
N SER A 9 -9.51 -28.39 20.67
CA SER A 9 -9.59 -26.95 20.50
C SER A 9 -8.41 -26.47 19.63
N SER A 10 -8.67 -25.51 18.75
CA SER A 10 -7.60 -24.82 18.02
C SER A 10 -6.53 -24.31 18.99
N LYS A 11 -5.25 -24.43 18.60
CA LYS A 11 -4.13 -23.80 19.33
C LYS A 11 -4.28 -22.27 19.39
N PHE A 12 -5.10 -21.69 18.51
CA PHE A 12 -5.35 -20.25 18.41
C PHE A 12 -6.65 -19.81 19.09
N ARG A 13 -7.32 -20.68 19.85
CA ARG A 13 -8.62 -20.36 20.48
C ARG A 13 -8.58 -19.13 21.40
N ASN A 14 -7.40 -18.80 21.94
CA ASN A 14 -7.21 -17.70 22.87
C ASN A 14 -6.44 -16.52 22.26
N VAL A 15 -6.33 -16.44 20.92
CA VAL A 15 -5.73 -15.27 20.26
C VAL A 15 -6.69 -14.08 20.39
N TYR A 16 -6.16 -12.94 20.83
CA TYR A 16 -6.90 -11.68 20.90
C TYR A 16 -6.01 -10.52 20.43
N GLY A 17 -6.63 -9.48 19.88
CA GLY A 17 -5.93 -8.27 19.46
C GLY A 17 -5.60 -7.38 20.66
N LYS A 18 -4.37 -6.84 20.70
CA LYS A 18 -3.96 -5.80 21.63
C LYS A 18 -3.61 -4.55 20.84
N VAL A 19 -4.37 -3.47 21.07
CA VAL A 19 -4.13 -2.18 20.42
C VAL A 19 -2.83 -1.57 20.97
N ALA A 20 -2.07 -0.91 20.09
CA ALA A 20 -0.86 -0.21 20.47
C ALA A 20 -1.16 1.01 21.36
N ASN A 21 -0.21 1.39 22.22
CA ASN A 21 -0.31 2.63 22.99
C ASN A 21 -0.23 3.83 22.03
N ARG A 22 -0.75 5.00 22.44
CA ARG A 22 -0.82 6.20 21.60
C ARG A 22 0.53 6.64 21.02
N GLU A 23 1.62 6.45 21.75
CA GLU A 23 3.00 6.76 21.30
C GLU A 23 3.46 5.90 20.11
N ASN A 24 2.84 4.72 19.96
CA ASN A 24 3.09 3.76 18.88
C ASN A 24 1.99 3.82 17.80
N CYS A 25 1.10 4.82 17.84
CA CYS A 25 0.12 5.10 16.81
C CYS A 25 0.63 6.17 15.85
N PHE A 26 0.07 6.21 14.64
CA PHE A 26 0.34 7.27 13.67
C PHE A 26 -0.86 8.21 13.60
N ASP A 27 -0.68 9.43 14.11
CA ASP A 27 -1.72 10.44 14.23
C ASP A 27 -1.56 11.54 13.16
N GLY A 28 -2.65 12.22 12.80
CA GLY A 28 -2.61 13.38 11.89
C GLY A 28 -2.50 13.02 10.40
N ILE A 29 -2.73 11.76 10.03
CA ILE A 29 -2.76 11.31 8.64
C ILE A 29 -4.08 11.75 7.97
N PRO A 30 -4.05 12.51 6.86
CA PRO A 30 -5.25 12.90 6.13
C PRO A 30 -5.73 11.75 5.23
N ILE A 31 -6.24 10.66 5.83
CA ILE A 31 -6.69 9.46 5.12
C ILE A 31 -7.77 9.82 4.11
N THR A 32 -7.68 9.23 2.91
CA THR A 32 -8.69 9.43 1.87
C THR A 32 -10.11 9.10 2.36
N LYS A 33 -11.09 9.91 1.97
CA LYS A 33 -12.53 9.65 2.19
C LYS A 33 -13.18 8.90 1.03
N ASN A 34 -12.41 8.58 0.00
CA ASN A 34 -12.94 7.92 -1.18
C ASN A 34 -13.40 6.51 -0.84
N VAL A 35 -14.59 6.12 -1.29
CA VAL A 35 -15.21 4.84 -0.93
C VAL A 35 -14.90 3.83 -2.04
N HIS A 36 -13.96 2.94 -1.77
CA HIS A 36 -13.61 1.80 -2.62
C HIS A 36 -13.38 0.56 -1.73
N ASP A 37 -13.51 -0.63 -2.31
CA ASP A 37 -13.36 -1.91 -1.61
C ASP A 37 -11.88 -2.31 -1.38
N ASN A 38 -11.02 -1.35 -1.03
CA ASN A 38 -9.58 -1.56 -0.85
C ASN A 38 -9.12 -1.15 0.56
N HIS A 39 -7.95 -1.65 0.95
CA HIS A 39 -7.45 -1.46 2.32
C HIS A 39 -6.86 -0.07 2.56
N PHE A 40 -6.59 0.73 1.52
CA PHE A 40 -5.99 2.09 1.56
C PHE A 40 -4.68 2.25 2.33
N CYS A 41 -4.17 1.18 2.93
CA CYS A 41 -2.89 1.13 3.61
C CYS A 41 -2.16 -0.16 3.26
N ALA A 42 -0.84 -0.08 3.26
CA ALA A 42 0.06 -1.21 3.06
C ALA A 42 1.25 -1.04 3.99
N VAL A 43 1.68 -2.12 4.64
CA VAL A 43 2.80 -2.08 5.59
C VAL A 43 3.80 -3.19 5.25
N ASN A 44 5.09 -2.89 5.38
CA ASN A 44 6.16 -3.89 5.39
C ASN A 44 7.05 -3.68 6.63
N SER A 45 8.23 -4.31 6.69
CA SER A 45 9.08 -4.21 7.89
C SER A 45 9.67 -2.81 8.11
N LYS A 46 9.80 -2.01 7.04
CA LYS A 46 10.43 -0.68 7.06
C LYS A 46 9.42 0.47 7.08
N PHE A 47 8.30 0.34 6.38
CA PHE A 47 7.41 1.45 6.06
C PHE A 47 5.92 1.10 6.22
N LEU A 48 5.16 2.11 6.67
CA LEU A 48 3.71 2.20 6.56
C LEU A 48 3.36 3.15 5.43
N ALA A 49 2.57 2.70 4.46
CA ALA A 49 2.01 3.54 3.41
C ALA A 49 0.51 3.69 3.61
N VAL A 50 -0.01 4.91 3.43
CA VAL A 50 -1.44 5.23 3.57
C VAL A 50 -1.88 6.19 2.48
N VAL A 51 -2.96 5.85 1.78
CA VAL A 51 -3.56 6.71 0.76
C VAL A 51 -4.20 7.93 1.41
N THR A 52 -3.86 9.12 0.90
CA THR A 52 -4.28 10.40 1.50
C THR A 52 -5.17 11.22 0.56
N GLU A 53 -6.06 12.00 1.17
CA GLU A 53 -6.83 13.01 0.46
C GLU A 53 -5.90 14.09 -0.13
N SER A 54 -6.10 14.43 -1.40
CA SER A 54 -5.39 15.51 -2.09
C SER A 54 -6.39 16.36 -2.87
N ALA A 55 -6.18 17.69 -2.88
CA ALA A 55 -7.04 18.63 -3.59
C ALA A 55 -6.80 18.64 -5.12
N GLY A 56 -5.67 18.09 -5.58
CA GLY A 56 -5.31 18.00 -6.99
C GLY A 56 -4.51 16.73 -7.26
N GLY A 57 -5.11 15.79 -7.98
CA GLY A 57 -4.55 14.47 -8.25
C GLY A 57 -4.63 13.50 -7.07
N GLY A 58 -3.93 12.37 -7.19
CA GLY A 58 -3.89 11.32 -6.17
C GLY A 58 -2.57 11.31 -5.42
N SER A 59 -2.63 11.02 -4.12
CA SER A 59 -1.43 10.94 -3.29
C SER A 59 -1.53 9.87 -2.21
N PHE A 60 -0.37 9.44 -1.73
CA PHE A 60 -0.24 8.64 -0.52
C PHE A 60 1.00 9.09 0.25
N ILE A 61 1.03 8.82 1.55
CA ILE A 61 2.19 9.04 2.41
C ILE A 61 2.90 7.72 2.67
N VAL A 62 4.21 7.81 2.91
CA VAL A 62 5.04 6.68 3.33
C VAL A 62 5.83 7.10 4.56
N ILE A 63 5.63 6.37 5.66
CA ILE A 63 6.16 6.67 6.99
C ILE A 63 7.08 5.52 7.40
N PRO A 64 8.35 5.78 7.78
CA PRO A 64 9.17 4.75 8.40
C PRO A 64 8.50 4.22 9.68
N VAL A 65 8.40 2.89 9.84
CA VAL A 65 7.76 2.23 10.98
C VAL A 65 8.31 2.73 12.34
N PRO A 66 9.62 3.00 12.51
CA PRO A 66 10.14 3.55 13.76
C PRO A 66 9.70 4.98 14.08
N GLN A 67 9.13 5.72 13.12
CA GLN A 67 8.71 7.12 13.27
C GLN A 67 7.21 7.22 13.62
N SER A 68 6.79 6.53 14.69
CA SER A 68 5.42 6.65 15.21
C SER A 68 5.20 8.00 15.90
N GLY A 69 3.93 8.36 16.09
CA GLY A 69 3.49 9.63 16.68
C GLY A 69 2.68 10.48 15.71
N ARG A 70 2.59 11.77 16.00
CA ARG A 70 1.82 12.72 15.18
C ARG A 70 2.65 13.25 14.03
N LEU A 71 2.14 13.12 12.81
CA LEU A 71 2.76 13.67 11.61
C LEU A 71 2.59 15.18 11.52
N ASP A 72 3.59 15.84 10.91
CA ASP A 72 3.48 17.23 10.49
C ASP A 72 2.46 17.40 9.36
N SER A 73 1.77 18.53 9.31
CA SER A 73 0.78 18.80 8.26
C SER A 73 1.38 18.87 6.85
N HIS A 74 2.68 19.16 6.73
CA HIS A 74 3.44 19.23 5.48
C HIS A 74 4.30 17.99 5.27
N TYR A 75 3.98 16.86 5.94
CA TYR A 75 4.71 15.61 5.75
C TYR A 75 4.80 15.25 4.26
N PRO A 76 5.99 14.92 3.74
CA PRO A 76 6.19 14.62 2.33
C PRO A 76 5.31 13.47 1.82
N LYS A 77 4.86 13.60 0.57
CA LYS A 77 3.93 12.66 -0.06
C LYS A 77 4.48 12.13 -1.37
N VAL A 78 3.96 10.99 -1.80
CA VAL A 78 4.05 10.53 -3.18
C VAL A 78 2.83 11.06 -3.93
N CYS A 79 3.03 11.89 -4.96
CA CYS A 79 1.98 12.70 -5.59
C CYS A 79 2.19 12.93 -7.09
N GLY A 80 2.53 11.90 -7.86
CA GLY A 80 2.62 12.01 -9.32
C GLY A 80 1.35 11.66 -10.11
N HIS A 81 0.37 11.01 -9.47
CA HIS A 81 -0.88 10.63 -10.14
C HIS A 81 -1.79 11.83 -10.41
N GLN A 82 -2.45 11.83 -11.57
CA GLN A 82 -3.38 12.90 -11.98
C GLN A 82 -4.82 12.65 -11.50
N GLY A 83 -5.11 11.44 -11.02
CA GLY A 83 -6.39 11.05 -10.43
C GLY A 83 -6.19 10.36 -9.09
N ASN A 84 -7.26 10.10 -8.35
CA ASN A 84 -7.17 9.50 -7.02
C ASN A 84 -6.42 8.17 -7.07
N VAL A 85 -5.55 7.95 -6.08
CA VAL A 85 -4.93 6.64 -5.87
C VAL A 85 -5.99 5.71 -5.29
N LEU A 86 -6.15 4.55 -5.91
CA LEU A 86 -7.19 3.59 -5.59
C LEU A 86 -6.64 2.41 -4.79
N ASP A 87 -5.40 1.99 -5.06
CA ASP A 87 -4.74 0.89 -4.35
C ASP A 87 -3.22 1.10 -4.31
N ILE A 88 -2.58 0.54 -3.29
CA ILE A 88 -1.12 0.59 -3.06
C ILE A 88 -0.62 -0.76 -2.53
N LYS A 89 0.51 -1.24 -3.06
CA LYS A 89 1.09 -2.53 -2.66
C LYS A 89 2.61 -2.50 -2.63
N TRP A 90 3.18 -2.91 -1.49
CA TRP A 90 4.61 -3.15 -1.37
C TRP A 90 5.02 -4.36 -2.21
N ASN A 91 6.18 -4.25 -2.85
CA ASN A 91 6.80 -5.38 -3.51
C ASN A 91 7.26 -6.41 -2.45
N PRO A 92 6.97 -7.71 -2.62
CA PRO A 92 7.30 -8.73 -1.63
C PRO A 92 8.79 -9.08 -1.55
N PHE A 93 9.58 -8.68 -2.54
CA PHE A 93 11.03 -8.94 -2.62
C PHE A 93 11.88 -7.72 -2.27
N PHE A 94 11.38 -6.52 -2.57
CA PHE A 94 12.11 -5.27 -2.38
C PHE A 94 11.30 -4.32 -1.48
N GLU A 95 11.73 -4.16 -0.24
CA GLU A 95 11.00 -3.39 0.78
C GLU A 95 10.91 -1.89 0.49
N ASN A 96 11.76 -1.38 -0.40
CA ASN A 96 11.78 0.01 -0.83
C ASN A 96 10.89 0.26 -2.05
N ILE A 97 10.34 -0.79 -2.67
CA ILE A 97 9.54 -0.68 -3.89
C ILE A 97 8.05 -0.80 -3.56
N ILE A 98 7.27 0.19 -3.99
CA ILE A 98 5.81 0.20 -3.87
C ILE A 98 5.17 0.50 -5.22
N ALA A 99 4.07 -0.18 -5.53
CA ALA A 99 3.22 0.15 -6.67
C ALA A 99 1.97 0.88 -6.19
N SER A 100 1.46 1.79 -7.03
CA SER A 100 0.17 2.45 -6.86
C SER A 100 -0.62 2.45 -8.16
N CYS A 101 -1.94 2.42 -8.06
CA CYS A 101 -2.82 2.54 -9.21
C CYS A 101 -3.88 3.63 -9.01
N SER A 102 -4.39 4.19 -10.12
CA SER A 102 -5.18 5.42 -10.04
C SER A 102 -6.37 5.46 -11.01
N GLU A 103 -7.27 6.40 -10.73
CA GLU A 103 -8.31 6.87 -11.64
C GLU A 103 -7.77 7.43 -12.95
N ASP A 104 -6.52 7.90 -12.99
CA ASP A 104 -5.85 8.37 -14.20
C ASP A 104 -5.48 7.25 -15.20
N THR A 105 -5.91 6.02 -14.93
CA THR A 105 -5.70 4.81 -15.75
C THR A 105 -4.27 4.26 -15.75
N SER A 106 -3.37 4.87 -15.00
CA SER A 106 -1.98 4.42 -14.87
C SER A 106 -1.74 3.56 -13.63
N VAL A 107 -0.70 2.74 -13.73
CA VAL A 107 -0.06 2.11 -12.58
C VAL A 107 1.37 2.64 -12.51
N ARG A 108 1.84 3.01 -11.33
CA ARG A 108 3.17 3.59 -11.14
C ARG A 108 3.94 2.80 -10.08
N VAL A 109 5.25 2.68 -10.28
CA VAL A 109 6.17 2.05 -9.35
C VAL A 109 7.12 3.10 -8.80
N TRP A 110 7.30 3.08 -7.49
CA TRP A 110 8.05 4.07 -6.74
C TRP A 110 9.13 3.38 -5.91
N GLU A 111 10.30 4.00 -5.86
CA GLU A 111 11.38 3.60 -4.98
C GLU A 111 11.50 4.59 -3.82
N ILE A 112 11.24 4.10 -2.62
CA ILE A 112 11.25 4.87 -1.38
C ILE A 112 12.67 4.84 -0.78
N PRO A 113 13.28 6.01 -0.50
CA PRO A 113 14.57 6.05 0.17
C PRO A 113 14.51 5.41 1.57
N ASP A 114 15.59 4.78 2.04
CA ASP A 114 15.63 4.08 3.34
C ASP A 114 15.23 4.95 4.54
N GLY A 115 15.49 6.27 4.48
CA GLY A 115 15.11 7.23 5.52
C GLY A 115 13.69 7.80 5.40
N GLY A 116 12.90 7.32 4.43
CA GLY A 116 11.63 7.92 4.02
C GLY A 116 11.81 9.12 3.09
N LEU A 117 10.69 9.76 2.77
CA LEU A 117 10.64 10.91 1.87
C LEU A 117 11.15 12.18 2.55
N ARG A 118 12.03 12.93 1.87
CA ARG A 118 12.49 14.26 2.32
C ARG A 118 11.73 15.42 1.68
N ARG A 119 11.12 15.16 0.52
CA ARG A 119 10.33 16.10 -0.28
C ARG A 119 9.26 15.29 -1.02
N ASN A 120 8.27 15.99 -1.55
CA ASN A 120 7.25 15.34 -2.38
C ASN A 120 7.91 14.63 -3.57
N MET A 121 7.48 13.39 -3.80
CA MET A 121 7.92 12.54 -4.90
C MET A 121 6.85 12.54 -5.98
N THR A 122 7.18 13.07 -7.15
CA THR A 122 6.27 13.22 -8.30
C THR A 122 6.66 12.31 -9.47
N GLU A 123 7.92 11.89 -9.51
CA GLU A 123 8.49 11.06 -10.56
C GLU A 123 8.51 9.60 -10.10
N ALA A 124 7.87 8.74 -10.90
CA ALA A 124 7.89 7.30 -10.68
C ALA A 124 9.11 6.69 -11.37
N VAL A 125 9.60 5.57 -10.85
CA VAL A 125 10.67 4.79 -11.49
C VAL A 125 10.13 4.12 -12.75
N LEU A 126 8.87 3.69 -12.72
CA LEU A 126 8.19 3.08 -13.85
C LEU A 126 6.74 3.56 -13.90
N GLU A 127 6.28 3.90 -15.10
CA GLU A 127 4.89 4.24 -15.38
C GLU A 127 4.33 3.25 -16.40
N LEU A 128 3.24 2.60 -16.04
CA LEU A 128 2.60 1.56 -16.83
C LEU A 128 1.27 2.10 -17.35
N TYR A 129 1.18 2.12 -18.67
CA TYR A 129 0.01 2.56 -19.41
C TYR A 129 -0.57 1.36 -20.19
N GLY A 130 -1.89 1.35 -20.36
CA GLY A 130 -2.57 0.28 -21.09
C GLY A 130 -4.04 0.13 -20.73
N HIS A 131 -4.47 0.64 -19.58
CA HIS A 131 -5.88 0.64 -19.21
C HIS A 131 -6.60 1.83 -19.83
N SER A 132 -7.78 1.59 -20.39
CA SER A 132 -8.67 2.64 -20.92
C SER A 132 -9.63 3.22 -19.87
N ARG A 133 -9.57 2.70 -18.63
CA ARG A 133 -10.41 3.09 -17.49
C ARG A 133 -9.58 3.02 -16.21
N ARG A 134 -10.13 3.59 -15.12
CA ARG A 134 -9.52 3.58 -13.79
C ARG A 134 -9.00 2.19 -13.40
N VAL A 135 -7.83 2.18 -12.77
CA VAL A 135 -7.23 0.96 -12.24
C VAL A 135 -7.49 0.91 -10.74
N GLY A 136 -8.38 0.03 -10.34
CA GLY A 136 -8.86 -0.03 -8.95
C GLY A 136 -8.12 -1.05 -8.08
N LEU A 137 -7.28 -1.92 -8.61
CA LEU A 137 -6.66 -2.99 -7.83
C LEU A 137 -5.38 -3.46 -8.51
N ILE A 138 -4.34 -3.65 -7.70
CA ILE A 138 -3.04 -4.18 -8.12
C ILE A 138 -2.57 -5.25 -7.15
N GLU A 139 -1.81 -6.24 -7.64
CA GLU A 139 -1.22 -7.27 -6.78
C GLU A 139 0.12 -7.75 -7.38
N TRP A 140 1.17 -7.78 -6.56
CA TRP A 140 2.47 -8.32 -6.99
C TRP A 140 2.43 -9.85 -7.04
N HIS A 141 3.11 -10.45 -8.01
CA HIS A 141 3.26 -11.90 -8.04
C HIS A 141 4.07 -12.39 -6.83
N PRO A 142 3.59 -13.40 -6.08
CA PRO A 142 4.21 -13.78 -4.81
C PRO A 142 5.55 -14.49 -4.95
N THR A 143 5.88 -15.06 -6.12
CA THR A 143 7.10 -15.85 -6.34
C THR A 143 7.99 -15.34 -7.48
N SER A 144 7.59 -14.28 -8.19
CA SER A 144 8.32 -13.80 -9.37
C SER A 144 8.54 -12.30 -9.25
N SER A 145 9.80 -11.90 -9.14
CA SER A 145 10.18 -10.49 -9.14
C SER A 145 9.78 -9.86 -10.47
N GLY A 146 9.06 -8.74 -10.42
CA GLY A 146 8.71 -7.94 -11.59
C GLY A 146 7.30 -8.14 -12.13
N ILE A 147 6.55 -9.18 -11.73
CA ILE A 147 5.20 -9.37 -12.26
C ILE A 147 4.18 -8.62 -11.40
N LEU A 148 3.41 -7.71 -12.01
CA LEU A 148 2.29 -7.01 -11.37
C LEU A 148 0.98 -7.32 -12.10
N PHE A 149 -0.03 -7.79 -11.35
CA PHE A 149 -1.38 -8.08 -11.85
C PHE A 149 -2.34 -6.93 -11.62
N LYS A 150 -3.38 -6.89 -12.46
CA LYS A 150 -4.53 -5.98 -12.37
C LYS A 150 -5.82 -6.74 -12.72
N ASP A 151 -6.91 -6.49 -11.99
CA ASP A 151 -8.18 -7.20 -12.21
C ASP A 151 -9.14 -6.58 -13.26
N LYS A 152 -9.93 -7.46 -13.91
CA LYS A 152 -10.92 -7.29 -14.99
C LYS A 152 -10.46 -7.41 -16.45
N ASN A 153 -9.15 -7.37 -16.72
CA ASN A 153 -8.53 -7.64 -18.03
C ASN A 153 -7.04 -7.85 -17.76
N ALA A 154 -6.64 -9.03 -17.27
CA ALA A 154 -5.30 -9.31 -16.75
C ALA A 154 -4.21 -8.96 -17.78
N LEU A 155 -3.64 -7.77 -17.67
CA LEU A 155 -2.40 -7.38 -18.33
C LEU A 155 -1.29 -7.74 -17.35
N LEU A 156 -0.37 -8.58 -17.82
CA LEU A 156 0.86 -8.92 -17.12
C LEU A 156 1.88 -7.84 -17.49
N TYR A 157 2.30 -7.04 -16.52
CA TYR A 157 3.46 -6.17 -16.72
C TYR A 157 4.70 -6.89 -16.22
N ASP A 158 5.72 -6.97 -17.06
CA ASP A 158 7.06 -7.36 -16.66
C ASP A 158 7.82 -6.10 -16.23
N CYS A 159 7.76 -5.81 -14.93
CA CYS A 159 8.38 -4.67 -14.28
C CYS A 159 9.79 -5.05 -13.82
N VAL A 160 10.67 -5.45 -14.75
CA VAL A 160 12.11 -5.56 -14.45
C VAL A 160 12.64 -4.14 -14.26
N ILE A 161 12.95 -3.78 -13.01
CA ILE A 161 13.61 -2.54 -12.61
C ILE A 161 15.12 -2.80 -12.56
#